data_AF-A0A977K838-F1
#
_entry.id   AF-A0A977K838-F1
#
_cell.length_a   1.000
_cell.length_b   1.000
_cell.length_c   1.000
_cell.angle_alpha   90.00
_cell.angle_beta   90.00
_cell.angle_gamma   90.00
#
_symmetry.space_group_name_H-M   'P 1'
#
loop_
_entity.id
_entity.type
_entity.pdbx_description
1 polymer ?
#
loop_
_entity_poly.entity_id
_entity_poly.type
_entity_poly.pdbx_seq_one_letter_code
_entity_poly.pdbx_strand_id
1 'polypeptide(L)' 'MFNMNIEILFSNDLLLARLPEAYAPFDPIVDVLPIIPVLFFLLAFVWQASVSFR' A
#
# COMPACT_ATOMS: atom_id res chain seq x y z
N MET A 1 11.76 6.15 31.27
CA MET A 1 11.08 6.57 30.02
C MET A 1 11.55 5.60 28.96
N PHE A 2 10.69 4.65 28.57
CA PHE A 2 11.10 3.54 27.70
C PHE A 2 11.29 4.05 26.29
N ASN A 3 12.53 3.95 25.79
CA ASN A 3 12.90 4.23 24.42
C ASN A 3 12.21 3.21 23.51
N MET A 4 11.30 3.66 22.65
CA MET A 4 10.61 2.78 21.72
C MET A 4 11.58 2.45 20.59
N ASN A 5 12.08 1.21 20.59
CA ASN A 5 13.03 0.72 19.60
C ASN A 5 12.40 0.76 18.21
N ILE A 6 13.01 1.54 17.31
CA ILE A 6 12.64 1.68 15.90
C ILE A 6 12.56 0.31 15.19
N GLU A 7 13.22 -0.73 15.70
CA GLU A 7 13.11 -2.10 15.18
C GLU A 7 11.72 -2.73 15.33
N ILE A 8 10.91 -2.33 16.31
CA ILE A 8 9.51 -2.77 16.43
C ILE A 8 8.67 -2.17 15.29
N LEU A 9 9.03 -0.96 14.84
CA LEU A 9 8.34 -0.28 13.75
C LEU A 9 8.53 -1.00 12.41
N PHE A 10 9.73 -1.56 12.18
CA PHE A 10 10.07 -2.34 10.98
C PHE A 10 9.72 -3.83 11.09
N SER A 11 9.50 -4.37 12.29
CA SER A 11 9.00 -5.74 12.50
C SER A 11 7.49 -5.90 12.21
N ASN A 12 6.83 -4.85 11.71
CA ASN A 12 5.44 -4.87 11.22
C ASN A 12 5.40 -5.05 9.69
N ASP A 13 5.95 -6.14 9.16
CA ASP A 13 5.48 -6.61 7.86
C ASP A 13 3.98 -6.90 8.01
N LEU A 14 3.09 -6.08 7.41
CA LEU A 14 1.65 -6.30 7.35
C LEU A 14 0.96 -6.53 8.70
N LEU A 15 0.58 -5.46 9.41
CA LEU A 15 -0.48 -5.58 10.43
C LEU A 15 -1.83 -5.84 9.72
N LEU A 16 -2.02 -7.08 9.23
CA LEU A 16 -3.22 -7.63 8.61
C LEU A 16 -4.23 -7.95 9.72
N ALA A 17 -4.67 -6.90 10.41
CA ALA A 17 -5.82 -6.99 11.29
C ALA A 17 -7.06 -7.26 10.43
N ARG A 18 -7.93 -8.18 10.88
CA ARG A 18 -9.22 -8.42 10.20
C ARG A 18 -10.01 -7.11 10.16
N LEU A 19 -10.64 -6.83 9.02
CA LEU A 19 -11.56 -5.71 8.93
C LEU A 19 -12.72 -5.88 9.92
N PRO A 20 -13.30 -4.78 10.45
CA PRO A 20 -14.53 -4.85 11.22
C PRO A 20 -15.64 -5.54 10.41
N GLU A 21 -16.60 -6.19 11.06
CA GLU A 21 -17.62 -7.01 10.39
C GLU A 21 -18.40 -6.28 9.28
N ALA A 22 -18.64 -4.97 9.45
CA ALA A 22 -19.30 -4.13 8.43
C ALA A 22 -18.47 -3.96 7.14
N TYR A 23 -17.16 -4.15 7.21
CA TYR A 23 -16.23 -3.99 6.09
C TYR A 23 -15.68 -5.32 5.56
N ALA A 24 -16.04 -6.45 6.15
CA ALA A 24 -15.63 -7.79 5.69
C ALA A 24 -15.88 -8.06 4.18
N PRO A 25 -16.96 -7.53 3.54
CA PRO A 25 -17.12 -7.68 2.09
C PRO A 25 -16.03 -7.00 1.25
N PHE A 26 -15.28 -6.05 1.82
CA PHE A 26 -14.22 -5.31 1.14
C PHE A 26 -12.82 -5.89 1.38
N ASP A 27 -12.70 -7.00 2.12
CA ASP A 27 -11.43 -7.73 2.31
C ASP A 27 -10.67 -7.90 1.00
N PRO A 28 -11.28 -8.35 -0.13
CA PRO A 28 -10.55 -8.53 -1.38
C PRO A 28 -10.01 -7.23 -2.00
N ILE A 29 -10.62 -6.07 -1.70
CA ILE A 29 -10.15 -4.77 -2.19
C ILE A 29 -8.94 -4.34 -1.37
N VAL A 30 -9.01 -4.51 -0.05
CA VAL A 30 -7.92 -4.15 0.87
C VAL A 30 -6.65 -4.94 0.57
N ASP A 31 -6.79 -6.21 0.19
CA ASP A 31 -5.68 -7.06 -0.25
C ASP A 31 -4.92 -6.49 -1.47
N VAL A 32 -5.59 -5.69 -2.30
CA VAL A 32 -5.01 -5.08 -3.51
C VAL A 32 -4.40 -3.70 -3.21
N LEU A 33 -4.86 -2.98 -2.18
CA LEU A 33 -4.38 -1.61 -1.88
C LEU A 33 -2.84 -1.46 -1.79
N PRO A 34 -2.07 -2.42 -1.24
CA PRO A 34 -0.61 -2.31 -1.18
C PRO A 34 0.07 -2.15 -2.55
N ILE A 35 -0.57 -2.53 -3.66
CA ILE A 35 0.00 -2.40 -5.01
C ILE A 35 -0.09 -0.97 -5.58
N ILE A 36 -0.90 -0.10 -4.98
CA ILE A 36 -1.17 1.27 -5.48
C ILE A 36 0.12 2.07 -5.78
N PRO A 37 1.17 2.06 -4.93
CA PRO A 37 2.42 2.76 -5.25
C PRO A 37 3.07 2.32 -6.57
N VAL A 38 3.00 1.02 -6.89
CA VAL A 38 3.50 0.48 -8.16
C VAL A 38 2.66 0.97 -9.34
N LEU A 39 1.33 1.04 -9.17
CA LEU A 39 0.44 1.59 -10.21
C LEU A 39 0.76 3.05 -10.51
N PHE A 40 1.06 3.88 -9.50
CA PHE A 40 1.49 5.27 -9.71
C PHE A 40 2.85 5.37 -10.40
N PHE A 41 3.80 4.50 -10.05
CA PHE A 41 5.07 4.42 -10.76
C PHE A 41 4.85 4.08 -12.25
N LEU A 42 4.02 3.08 -12.56
CA LEU A 42 3.67 2.72 -13.93
C LEU A 42 2.90 3.83 -14.66
N LEU A 43 2.04 4.55 -13.94
CA LEU A 43 1.30 5.69 -14.48
C LEU A 43 2.24 6.80 -14.99
N ALA A 44 3.40 6.99 -14.37
CA ALA A 44 4.40 7.96 -14.87
C ALA A 44 4.87 7.60 -16.30
N PHE A 45 5.03 6.31 -16.62
CA PHE A 45 5.38 5.86 -17.96
C PHE A 45 4.21 5.97 -18.93
N VAL A 46 2.99 5.68 -18.48
CA VAL A 46 1.78 5.88 -19.29
C VAL A 46 1.63 7.36 -19.64
N TRP A 47 1.84 8.24 -18.66
CA TRP A 47 1.82 9.69 -18.87
C TRP A 47 2.89 10.11 -19.87
N GLN A 48 4.14 9.70 -19.68
CA GLN A 48 5.22 10.01 -20.61
C GLN A 48 4.96 9.46 -22.02
N ALA A 49 4.44 8.24 -22.16
CA ALA A 49 4.05 7.67 -23.44
C ALA A 49 2.96 8.50 -24.14
N SER A 50 1.98 9.03 -23.38
CA SER A 50 0.90 9.87 -23.94
C SER A 50 1.40 11.19 -24.54
N VAL A 51 2.53 11.70 -24.06
CA VAL A 51 3.20 12.89 -24.59
C VAL A 51 4.42 12.55 -25.45
N SER A 52 4.57 11.28 -25.87
CA SER A 52 5.65 10.79 -26.73
C SER A 52 7.07 10.88 -26.13
N PHE A 53 7.20 10.76 -24.81
CA PHE A 53 8.48 10.84 -24.08
C PHE A 53 9.27 12.13 -24.41
N ARG A 54 8.55 13.25 -24.43
CA ARG A 54 9.12 14.59 -24.57
C ARG A 54 9.61 15.15 -23.25
#